data_AF-A0A1X0JA93-F1
#
_entry.id   AF-A0A1X0JA93-F1
#
_cell.length_a   1.000
_cell.length_b   1.000
_cell.length_c   1.000
_cell.angle_alpha   90.00
_cell.angle_beta   90.00
_cell.angle_gamma   90.00
#
_symmetry.space_group_name_H-M   'P 1'
#
loop_
_entity.id
_entity.type
_entity.pdbx_description
1 polymer ?
#
loop_
_entity_poly.entity_id
_entity_poly.type
_entity_poly.pdbx_seq_one_letter_code
_entity_poly.pdbx_strand_id
1 'polypeptide(L)'
;MRQEGRLRPIRRITVVAVSIAVVAGCTHDGIQGIPVAGSDSISSSTSSAGTPSTTTSTSSNPVKGTTFDGCSAVTDTDLANWEVDPASKEDAHNIAFGQNVRGCMWTGSKWGIKIYAVDSNLNQLEQPQKRFDRQERIQIGSRSGWLVHTTNAMGCAVAIPSQQSVAAVQVDLNLDLTRQHYDQCPLALQIMKQIEPKIP
;
A
#
# COMPACT_ATOMS: atom_id res chain seq x y z
N MET A 1 -50.63 30.43 38.66
CA MET A 1 -49.47 29.96 39.45
C MET A 1 -48.43 29.49 38.42
N ARG A 2 -47.53 30.31 37.86
CA ARG A 2 -46.38 31.08 38.39
C ARG A 2 -45.41 30.25 39.25
N GLN A 3 -44.33 29.77 38.63
CA GLN A 3 -42.90 30.05 38.93
C GLN A 3 -42.06 29.30 37.87
N GLU A 4 -41.37 29.98 36.92
CA GLU A 4 -40.07 30.66 37.06
C GLU A 4 -39.03 29.66 37.64
N GLY A 5 -38.09 29.09 36.89
CA GLY A 5 -37.05 29.78 36.14
C GLY A 5 -35.72 29.64 36.89
N ARG A 6 -34.77 28.84 36.39
CA ARG A 6 -33.35 29.00 36.73
C ARG A 6 -32.43 28.46 35.64
N LEU A 7 -32.03 29.37 34.74
CA LEU A 7 -30.82 29.26 33.94
C LEU A 7 -29.58 29.57 34.78
N ARG A 8 -28.45 29.04 34.28
CA ARG A 8 -27.01 29.45 34.43
C ARG A 8 -26.16 28.51 35.30
N PRO A 9 -24.83 28.40 35.06
CA PRO A 9 -24.00 29.11 34.07
C PRO A 9 -23.14 28.20 33.15
N ILE A 10 -22.87 28.73 31.96
CA ILE A 10 -21.78 28.34 31.05
C ILE A 10 -20.45 28.58 31.76
N ARG A 11 -19.66 27.52 31.97
CA ARG A 11 -18.28 27.64 32.46
C ARG A 11 -17.33 27.47 31.27
N ARG A 12 -16.90 28.60 30.69
CA ARG A 12 -15.73 28.66 29.81
C ARG A 12 -14.50 28.37 30.65
N ILE A 13 -13.70 27.37 30.29
CA ILE A 13 -12.36 27.20 30.82
C ILE A 13 -11.37 27.19 29.66
N THR A 14 -10.47 28.14 29.79
CA THR A 14 -9.37 28.64 28.99
C THR A 14 -8.43 27.55 28.45
N VAL A 15 -8.09 27.69 27.17
CA VAL A 15 -6.97 27.02 26.48
C VAL A 15 -5.65 27.41 27.16
N VAL A 16 -4.82 26.43 27.50
CA VAL A 16 -3.40 26.63 27.82
C VAL A 16 -2.58 25.95 26.74
N ALA A 17 -1.79 26.75 26.02
CA ALA A 17 -0.91 26.34 24.95
C ALA A 17 0.29 25.55 25.49
N VAL A 18 0.59 24.43 24.83
CA VAL A 18 1.82 23.64 25.05
C VAL A 18 2.83 24.07 23.98
N SER A 19 3.93 24.70 24.42
CA SER A 19 5.09 24.98 23.57
C SER A 19 6.31 24.33 24.20
N ILE A 20 6.74 23.19 23.67
CA ILE A 20 8.07 22.63 23.91
C ILE A 20 8.71 22.43 22.54
N ALA A 21 9.59 23.37 22.17
CA ALA A 21 10.49 23.24 21.04
C ALA A 21 11.83 22.70 21.56
N VAL A 22 12.25 21.53 21.08
CA VAL A 22 13.63 21.07 21.21
C VAL A 22 14.19 20.95 19.81
N VAL A 23 14.96 21.95 19.40
CA VAL A 23 15.78 21.93 18.18
C VAL A 23 17.14 21.38 18.60
N ALA A 24 17.42 20.12 18.25
CA ALA A 24 18.77 19.60 18.27
C ALA A 24 19.30 19.63 16.82
N GLY A 25 19.93 20.74 16.45
CA GLY A 25 20.73 20.83 15.23
C GLY A 25 22.13 20.31 15.51
N CYS A 26 22.54 19.24 14.84
CA CYS A 26 23.96 18.90 14.75
C CYS A 26 24.58 19.79 13.68
N THR A 27 25.35 20.76 14.14
CA THR A 27 26.24 21.57 13.31
C THR A 27 27.38 20.70 12.80
N HIS A 28 27.49 20.62 11.49
CA HIS A 28 28.70 20.20 10.78
C HIS A 28 29.73 21.34 10.87
N ASP A 29 30.87 21.12 11.51
CA ASP A 29 32.19 21.58 11.04
C ASP A 29 33.31 21.05 11.96
N GLY A 30 34.51 20.85 11.41
CA GLY A 30 35.71 20.60 12.20
C GLY A 30 36.51 19.36 11.79
N ILE A 31 37.02 19.30 10.56
CA ILE A 31 38.19 18.47 10.23
C ILE A 31 39.42 19.16 10.81
N GLN A 32 39.91 18.70 11.97
CA GLN A 32 41.26 19.02 12.45
C GLN A 32 42.27 18.14 11.70
N GLY A 33 42.96 18.74 10.73
CA GLY A 33 44.19 18.19 10.17
C GLY A 33 45.35 18.40 11.15
N ILE A 34 46.16 17.36 11.34
CA ILE A 34 47.51 17.47 11.89
C ILE A 34 48.47 16.94 10.81
N PRO A 35 49.52 17.69 10.46
CA PRO A 35 50.38 17.38 9.33
C PRO A 35 51.45 16.36 9.71
N VAL A 36 51.78 15.47 8.78
CA VAL A 36 53.12 14.89 8.68
C VAL A 36 53.65 15.20 7.29
N ALA A 37 54.77 15.93 7.28
CA ALA A 37 55.51 16.35 6.11
C ALA A 37 56.25 15.17 5.47
N GLY A 38 56.24 15.16 4.14
CA GLY A 38 57.08 14.32 3.30
C GLY A 38 56.86 14.74 1.85
N SER A 39 57.74 15.59 1.35
CA SER A 39 57.77 16.14 -0.02
C SER A 39 57.76 15.03 -1.08
N ASP A 40 56.98 15.22 -2.15
CA ASP A 40 57.54 15.47 -3.50
C ASP A 40 56.40 15.69 -4.52
N SER A 41 56.57 16.73 -5.33
CA SER A 41 55.68 17.18 -6.39
C SER A 41 55.67 16.20 -7.58
N ILE A 42 54.51 15.86 -8.14
CA ILE A 42 54.27 15.65 -9.59
C ILE A 42 52.78 15.87 -9.92
N SER A 43 52.56 16.49 -11.07
CA SER A 43 51.35 17.02 -11.68
C SER A 43 50.15 16.09 -11.91
N SER A 44 48.95 16.69 -11.80
CA SER A 44 47.72 16.52 -12.59
C SER A 44 47.44 15.19 -13.33
N SER A 45 46.38 14.50 -12.95
CA SER A 45 45.27 14.11 -13.86
C SER A 45 44.11 13.51 -13.07
N THR A 46 42.97 14.19 -13.09
CA THR A 46 41.73 13.77 -12.46
C THR A 46 41.12 12.62 -13.27
N SER A 47 41.21 11.40 -12.76
CA SER A 47 40.40 10.27 -13.20
C SER A 47 39.64 9.76 -11.99
N SER A 48 38.44 10.30 -11.76
CA SER A 48 37.54 9.80 -10.73
C SER A 48 37.03 8.43 -11.15
N ALA A 49 37.71 7.38 -10.67
CA ALA A 49 37.20 6.03 -10.66
C ALA A 49 35.94 6.00 -9.79
N GLY A 50 34.77 6.00 -10.42
CA GLY A 50 33.50 5.79 -9.75
C GLY A 50 33.50 4.41 -9.11
N THR A 51 33.62 4.36 -7.79
CA THR A 51 33.39 3.16 -7.00
C THR A 51 31.95 2.69 -7.25
N PRO A 52 31.71 1.45 -7.69
CA PRO A 52 30.35 0.94 -7.74
C PRO A 52 29.91 0.72 -6.29
N SER A 53 29.16 1.68 -5.75
CA SER A 53 28.35 1.47 -4.55
C SER A 53 27.36 0.36 -4.87
N THR A 54 27.73 -0.87 -4.51
CA THR A 54 26.81 -1.99 -4.47
C THR A 54 25.86 -1.72 -3.31
N THR A 55 24.82 -0.94 -3.56
CA THR A 55 23.64 -0.96 -2.71
C THR A 55 23.00 -2.31 -2.96
N THR A 56 23.34 -3.30 -2.14
CA THR A 56 22.57 -4.53 -2.03
C THR A 56 21.23 -4.14 -1.41
N SER A 57 20.34 -3.57 -2.22
CA SER A 57 18.92 -3.64 -1.94
C SER A 57 18.61 -5.13 -2.04
N THR A 58 18.67 -5.82 -0.90
CA THR A 58 17.95 -7.06 -0.72
C THR A 58 16.50 -6.68 -0.96
N SER A 59 16.06 -6.74 -2.22
CA SER A 59 14.65 -6.88 -2.56
C SER A 59 14.26 -8.19 -1.92
N SER A 60 13.91 -8.13 -0.63
CA SER A 60 13.38 -9.25 0.09
C SER A 60 11.99 -9.43 -0.47
N ASN A 61 11.90 -10.04 -1.65
CA ASN A 61 10.66 -10.42 -2.28
C ASN A 61 9.85 -11.17 -1.21
N PRO A 62 8.79 -10.58 -0.66
CA PRO A 62 8.19 -11.04 0.59
C PRO A 62 7.36 -12.31 0.38
N VAL A 63 7.10 -12.70 -0.88
CA VAL A 63 6.26 -13.82 -1.26
C VAL A 63 7.11 -14.87 -1.96
N LYS A 64 7.14 -16.09 -1.44
CA LYS A 64 7.93 -17.21 -1.98
C LYS A 64 7.06 -18.31 -2.58
N GLY A 65 5.79 -18.41 -2.17
CA GLY A 65 4.92 -19.53 -2.54
C GLY A 65 4.37 -19.48 -3.97
N THR A 66 4.60 -18.41 -4.72
CA THR A 66 4.16 -18.27 -6.12
C THR A 66 5.21 -17.56 -6.96
N THR A 67 5.15 -17.72 -8.29
CA THR A 67 5.84 -16.86 -9.27
C THR A 67 4.98 -15.69 -9.77
N PHE A 68 3.71 -15.63 -9.38
CA PHE A 68 2.80 -14.55 -9.78
C PHE A 68 3.32 -13.18 -9.35
N ASP A 69 3.38 -12.24 -10.29
CA ASP A 69 3.72 -10.85 -10.02
C ASP A 69 2.56 -9.94 -10.49
N GLY A 70 1.88 -9.33 -9.53
CA GLY A 70 0.76 -8.44 -9.82
C GLY A 70 1.13 -7.20 -10.61
N CYS A 71 2.39 -6.74 -10.55
CA CYS A 71 2.86 -5.58 -11.28
C CYS A 71 2.98 -5.81 -12.80
N SER A 72 3.31 -7.04 -13.21
CA SER A 72 3.47 -7.45 -14.61
C SER A 72 2.22 -8.12 -15.18
N ALA A 73 1.21 -8.38 -14.34
CA ALA A 73 -0.05 -8.99 -14.74
C ALA A 73 -0.97 -8.05 -15.56
N VAL A 74 -0.64 -6.75 -15.67
CA VAL A 74 -1.51 -5.73 -16.29
C VAL A 74 -0.72 -4.79 -17.18
N THR A 75 -1.40 -4.20 -18.17
CA THR A 75 -0.86 -3.18 -19.06
C THR A 75 -1.41 -1.80 -18.71
N ASP A 76 -0.75 -0.74 -19.19
CA ASP A 76 -1.24 0.63 -19.02
C ASP A 76 -2.63 0.83 -19.64
N THR A 77 -2.93 0.12 -20.73
CA THR A 77 -4.26 0.13 -21.36
C THR A 77 -5.31 -0.53 -20.46
N ASP A 78 -4.98 -1.64 -19.80
CA ASP A 78 -5.89 -2.27 -18.84
C ASP A 78 -6.23 -1.32 -17.69
N LEU A 79 -5.20 -0.68 -17.13
CA LEU A 79 -5.31 0.27 -16.03
C LEU A 79 -6.16 1.49 -16.41
N ALA A 80 -5.91 2.07 -17.60
CA ALA A 80 -6.71 3.18 -18.10
C ALA A 80 -8.19 2.78 -18.31
N ASN A 81 -8.46 1.57 -18.80
CA ASN A 81 -9.82 1.05 -18.96
C ASN A 81 -10.55 0.83 -17.61
N TRP A 82 -9.81 0.69 -16.52
CA TRP A 82 -10.36 0.60 -15.15
C TRP A 82 -10.32 1.94 -14.41
N GLU A 83 -10.10 3.04 -15.12
CA GLU A 83 -10.11 4.41 -14.59
C GLU A 83 -9.04 4.68 -13.50
N VAL A 84 -7.91 3.97 -13.53
CA VAL A 84 -6.73 4.27 -12.70
C VAL A 84 -5.57 4.75 -13.56
N ASP A 85 -4.69 5.57 -12.97
CA ASP A 85 -3.53 6.14 -13.68
C ASP A 85 -2.35 5.15 -13.67
N PRO A 86 -1.88 4.68 -14.85
CA PRO A 86 -0.69 3.83 -14.93
C PRO A 86 0.58 4.46 -14.34
N ALA A 87 0.70 5.79 -14.40
CA ALA A 87 1.86 6.51 -13.87
C ALA A 87 1.89 6.56 -12.34
N SER A 88 0.75 6.31 -11.68
CA SER A 88 0.63 6.24 -10.21
C SER A 88 1.06 4.91 -9.60
N LYS A 89 1.78 4.08 -10.37
CA LYS A 89 2.25 2.76 -9.95
C LYS A 89 3.14 2.86 -8.72
N GLU A 90 2.72 2.18 -7.65
CA GLU A 90 3.49 2.01 -6.42
C GLU A 90 3.63 0.53 -6.07
N ASP A 91 4.75 0.15 -5.45
CA ASP A 91 4.91 -1.21 -4.91
C ASP A 91 3.95 -1.41 -3.73
N ALA A 92 3.12 -2.46 -3.82
CA ALA A 92 2.13 -2.78 -2.79
C ALA A 92 2.75 -3.21 -1.46
N HIS A 93 4.05 -3.50 -1.39
CA HIS A 93 4.76 -3.72 -0.13
C HIS A 93 4.97 -2.43 0.66
N ASN A 94 5.09 -1.29 -0.03
CA ASN A 94 5.49 -0.01 0.56
C ASN A 94 4.31 0.79 1.14
N ILE A 95 3.09 0.33 0.90
CA ILE A 95 1.88 1.03 1.33
C ILE A 95 1.44 0.59 2.73
N ALA A 96 0.75 1.49 3.43
CA ALA A 96 0.17 1.17 4.72
C ALA A 96 -0.72 -0.08 4.59
N PHE A 97 -0.55 -1.03 5.51
CA PHE A 97 -1.23 -2.35 5.51
C PHE A 97 -0.88 -3.29 4.33
N GLY A 98 0.11 -2.95 3.51
CA GLY A 98 0.65 -3.79 2.43
C GLY A 98 1.84 -4.66 2.83
N GLN A 99 2.18 -4.72 4.12
CA GLN A 99 3.32 -5.50 4.60
C GLN A 99 3.16 -6.98 4.19
N ASN A 100 4.22 -7.58 3.66
CA ASN A 100 4.30 -8.99 3.21
C ASN A 100 3.56 -9.36 1.91
N VAL A 101 3.26 -8.42 1.02
CA VAL A 101 2.71 -8.73 -0.31
C VAL A 101 3.71 -8.44 -1.41
N ARG A 102 3.61 -9.16 -2.54
CA ARG A 102 4.33 -8.84 -3.79
C ARG A 102 3.34 -8.39 -4.83
N GLY A 103 3.43 -7.15 -5.29
CA GLY A 103 2.55 -6.63 -6.34
C GLY A 103 2.59 -5.12 -6.41
N CYS A 104 1.62 -4.55 -7.10
CA CYS A 104 1.55 -3.12 -7.30
C CYS A 104 0.17 -2.58 -6.98
N MET A 105 0.13 -1.29 -6.70
CA MET A 105 -1.09 -0.52 -6.64
C MET A 105 -1.06 0.66 -7.60
N TRP A 106 -2.25 1.10 -7.99
CA TRP A 106 -2.50 2.26 -8.83
C TRP A 106 -3.67 3.03 -8.24
N THR A 107 -3.66 4.34 -8.43
CA THR A 107 -4.70 5.25 -7.94
C THR A 107 -5.44 5.86 -9.11
N GLY A 108 -6.75 6.02 -8.95
CA GLY A 108 -7.62 6.76 -9.84
C GLY A 108 -8.43 7.80 -9.06
N SER A 109 -9.18 8.63 -9.77
CA SER A 109 -10.02 9.67 -9.14
C SER A 109 -11.14 9.09 -8.27
N LYS A 110 -11.64 7.90 -8.62
CA LYS A 110 -12.74 7.21 -7.94
C LYS A 110 -12.29 6.14 -6.95
N TRP A 111 -11.29 5.35 -7.33
CA TRP A 111 -10.81 4.20 -6.57
C TRP A 111 -9.33 3.93 -6.84
N GLY A 112 -8.70 3.20 -5.93
CA GLY A 112 -7.41 2.55 -6.15
C GLY A 112 -7.58 1.06 -6.45
N ILE A 113 -6.65 0.51 -7.21
CA ILE A 113 -6.57 -0.93 -7.52
C ILE A 113 -5.23 -1.45 -6.98
N LYS A 114 -5.26 -2.60 -6.33
CA LYS A 114 -4.08 -3.32 -5.85
C LYS A 114 -4.13 -4.74 -6.36
N ILE A 115 -3.07 -5.18 -7.03
CA ILE A 115 -2.94 -6.53 -7.58
C ILE A 115 -1.69 -7.14 -7.01
N TYR A 116 -1.82 -8.24 -6.28
CA TYR A 116 -0.73 -8.76 -5.47
C TYR A 116 -0.82 -10.26 -5.20
N ALA A 117 0.32 -10.83 -4.85
CA ALA A 117 0.44 -12.13 -4.23
C ALA A 117 0.68 -11.97 -2.72
N VAL A 118 0.29 -12.96 -1.93
CA VAL A 118 0.57 -13.03 -0.49
C VAL A 118 0.68 -14.49 -0.05
N ASP A 119 1.72 -14.81 0.73
CA ASP A 119 1.92 -16.14 1.32
C ASP A 119 0.91 -16.35 2.46
N SER A 120 -0.30 -16.72 2.08
CA SER A 120 -1.43 -17.00 2.95
C SER A 120 -2.23 -18.18 2.41
N ASN A 121 -3.28 -18.57 3.14
CA ASN A 121 -4.20 -19.62 2.74
C ASN A 121 -5.65 -19.12 2.81
N LEU A 122 -6.45 -19.44 1.79
CA LEU A 122 -7.86 -19.10 1.70
C LEU A 122 -8.74 -19.82 2.73
N ASN A 123 -8.25 -20.87 3.41
CA ASN A 123 -9.00 -21.59 4.44
C ASN A 123 -9.49 -20.67 5.59
N GLN A 124 -8.81 -19.55 5.84
CA GLN A 124 -9.25 -18.58 6.85
C GLN A 124 -10.60 -17.93 6.50
N LEU A 125 -10.97 -17.93 5.22
CA LEU A 125 -12.23 -17.40 4.70
C LEU A 125 -13.33 -18.47 4.69
N GLU A 126 -13.07 -19.71 5.12
CA GLU A 126 -14.13 -20.72 5.33
C GLU A 126 -15.12 -20.27 6.40
N GLN A 127 -14.64 -19.54 7.42
CA GLN A 127 -15.44 -19.03 8.52
C GLN A 127 -15.72 -17.54 8.33
N PRO A 128 -16.96 -17.07 8.62
CA PRO A 128 -17.28 -15.64 8.56
C PRO A 128 -16.33 -14.80 9.41
N GLN A 129 -15.73 -13.78 8.82
CA GLN A 129 -14.82 -12.87 9.52
C GLN A 129 -15.54 -11.56 9.85
N LYS A 130 -15.43 -11.06 11.09
CA LYS A 130 -16.09 -9.83 11.56
C LYS A 130 -15.74 -8.57 10.75
N ARG A 131 -14.62 -8.58 10.04
CA ARG A 131 -14.16 -7.46 9.19
C ARG A 131 -14.86 -7.40 7.83
N PHE A 132 -15.63 -8.43 7.47
CA PHE A 132 -16.34 -8.50 6.21
C PHE A 132 -17.84 -8.56 6.44
N ASP A 133 -18.60 -7.72 5.73
CA ASP A 133 -20.06 -7.75 5.70
C ASP A 133 -20.60 -8.69 4.59
N ARG A 134 -19.79 -8.94 3.56
CA ARG A 134 -20.01 -9.93 2.51
C ARG A 134 -18.76 -10.77 2.32
N GLN A 135 -18.92 -12.08 2.38
CA GLN A 135 -17.85 -13.07 2.23
C GLN A 135 -18.43 -14.29 1.50
N GLU A 136 -18.04 -14.45 0.24
CA GLU A 136 -18.70 -15.38 -0.69
C GLU A 136 -17.68 -16.27 -1.37
N ARG A 137 -18.02 -17.55 -1.54
CA ARG A 137 -17.29 -18.43 -2.45
C ARG A 137 -17.65 -18.05 -3.87
N ILE A 138 -16.62 -17.94 -4.71
CA ILE A 138 -16.76 -17.60 -6.12
C ILE A 138 -15.91 -18.54 -6.98
N GLN A 139 -16.23 -18.60 -8.26
CA GLN A 139 -15.51 -19.37 -9.26
C GLN A 139 -14.94 -18.42 -10.32
N ILE A 140 -13.63 -18.47 -10.56
CA ILE A 140 -12.93 -17.71 -11.60
C ILE A 140 -12.20 -18.69 -12.50
N GLY A 141 -12.72 -18.89 -13.72
CA GLY A 141 -12.22 -19.94 -14.60
C GLY A 141 -12.29 -21.30 -13.90
N SER A 142 -11.15 -21.99 -13.82
CA SER A 142 -11.04 -23.29 -13.15
C SER A 142 -10.80 -23.21 -11.64
N ARG A 143 -10.51 -22.01 -11.11
CA ARG A 143 -10.11 -21.80 -9.71
C ARG A 143 -11.30 -21.36 -8.86
N SER A 144 -11.54 -22.07 -7.76
CA SER A 144 -12.42 -21.58 -6.70
C SER A 144 -11.67 -20.58 -5.83
N GLY A 145 -12.36 -19.53 -5.39
CA GLY A 145 -11.78 -18.49 -4.56
C GLY A 145 -12.82 -17.81 -3.67
N TRP A 146 -12.47 -16.63 -3.18
CA TRP A 146 -13.30 -15.85 -2.28
C TRP A 146 -13.42 -14.41 -2.75
N LEU A 147 -14.62 -13.88 -2.60
CA LEU A 147 -14.92 -12.46 -2.67
C LEU A 147 -15.21 -11.97 -1.26
N VAL A 148 -14.55 -10.89 -0.85
CA VAL A 148 -14.76 -10.26 0.46
C VAL A 148 -14.97 -8.76 0.30
N HIS A 149 -16.00 -8.23 0.95
CA HIS A 149 -16.27 -6.81 1.05
C HIS A 149 -16.13 -6.38 2.51
N THR A 150 -15.48 -5.25 2.77
CA THR A 150 -15.18 -4.80 4.13
C THR A 150 -16.39 -4.15 4.79
N THR A 151 -16.56 -4.34 6.10
CA THR A 151 -17.68 -3.77 6.87
C THR A 151 -17.73 -2.24 6.87
N ASN A 152 -16.61 -1.56 6.60
CA ASN A 152 -16.56 -0.11 6.42
C ASN A 152 -16.89 0.34 4.98
N ALA A 153 -17.31 -0.58 4.12
CA ALA A 153 -17.64 -0.39 2.70
C ALA A 153 -16.51 0.18 1.82
N MET A 154 -15.28 0.24 2.33
CA MET A 154 -14.16 0.87 1.63
C MET A 154 -13.54 -0.05 0.56
N GLY A 155 -13.43 -1.34 0.85
CA GLY A 155 -12.61 -2.26 0.08
C GLY A 155 -13.36 -3.52 -0.33
N CYS A 156 -13.13 -3.97 -1.56
CA CYS A 156 -13.52 -5.31 -1.98
C CYS A 156 -12.30 -6.03 -2.53
N ALA A 157 -12.11 -7.28 -2.13
CA ALA A 157 -11.05 -8.12 -2.64
C ALA A 157 -11.60 -9.43 -3.20
N VAL A 158 -11.02 -9.86 -4.31
CA VAL A 158 -11.17 -11.20 -4.85
C VAL A 158 -9.82 -11.89 -4.73
N ALA A 159 -9.83 -13.10 -4.18
CA ALA A 159 -8.63 -13.89 -3.93
C ALA A 159 -8.80 -15.32 -4.43
N ILE A 160 -7.81 -15.80 -5.20
CA ILE A 160 -7.77 -17.17 -5.74
C ILE A 160 -6.42 -17.83 -5.45
N PRO A 161 -6.35 -19.18 -5.40
CA PRO A 161 -5.09 -19.88 -5.21
C PRO A 161 -4.08 -19.56 -6.30
N SER A 162 -2.81 -19.45 -5.93
CA SER A 162 -1.69 -19.46 -6.88
C SER A 162 -0.52 -20.25 -6.32
N GLN A 163 -0.27 -21.43 -6.87
CA GLN A 163 0.72 -22.38 -6.34
C GLN A 163 0.56 -22.60 -4.82
N GLN A 164 1.56 -22.23 -4.01
CA GLN A 164 1.57 -22.34 -2.54
C GLN A 164 1.18 -21.03 -1.85
N SER A 165 0.61 -20.09 -2.59
CA SER A 165 0.32 -18.71 -2.17
C SER A 165 -1.09 -18.30 -2.64
N VAL A 166 -1.45 -17.04 -2.45
CA VAL A 166 -2.72 -16.46 -2.92
C VAL A 166 -2.46 -15.29 -3.83
N ALA A 167 -3.14 -15.25 -4.97
CA ALA A 167 -3.22 -14.07 -5.83
C ALA A 167 -4.53 -13.31 -5.55
N ALA A 168 -4.45 -11.99 -5.42
CA ALA A 168 -5.57 -11.16 -5.05
C ALA A 168 -5.64 -9.87 -5.89
N VAL A 169 -6.87 -9.43 -6.13
CA VAL A 169 -7.21 -8.11 -6.64
C VAL A 169 -8.04 -7.43 -5.57
N GLN A 170 -7.66 -6.22 -5.18
CA GLN A 170 -8.42 -5.37 -4.27
C GLN A 170 -8.74 -4.04 -4.95
N VAL A 171 -9.98 -3.59 -4.80
CA VAL A 171 -10.45 -2.27 -5.20
C VAL A 171 -10.84 -1.51 -3.95
N ASP A 172 -10.20 -0.37 -3.72
CA ASP A 172 -10.44 0.50 -2.58
C ASP A 172 -11.05 1.81 -3.06
N LEU A 173 -12.22 2.17 -2.53
CA LEU A 173 -12.93 3.38 -2.88
C LEU A 173 -12.28 4.63 -2.28
N ASN A 174 -12.46 5.76 -2.96
CA ASN A 174 -12.26 7.05 -2.33
C ASN A 174 -13.34 7.31 -1.24
N LEU A 175 -13.16 8.38 -0.47
CA LEU A 175 -14.06 8.70 0.63
C LEU A 175 -15.50 8.97 0.19
N ASP A 176 -15.70 9.61 -0.96
CA ASP A 176 -17.03 10.01 -1.41
C ASP A 176 -17.86 8.81 -1.87
N LEU A 177 -17.25 7.87 -2.60
CA LEU A 177 -17.90 6.63 -3.01
C LEU A 177 -18.12 5.68 -1.83
N THR A 178 -17.20 5.65 -0.87
CA THR A 178 -17.37 4.89 0.38
C THR A 178 -18.62 5.38 1.14
N ARG A 179 -18.81 6.69 1.28
CA ARG A 179 -20.00 7.27 1.93
C ARG A 179 -21.30 7.01 1.16
N GLN A 180 -21.20 6.84 -0.15
CA GLN A 180 -22.34 6.50 -1.01
C GLN A 180 -22.63 5.00 -1.04
N HIS A 181 -21.84 4.17 -0.35
CA HIS A 181 -21.96 2.71 -0.39
C HIS A 181 -21.94 2.16 -1.82
N TYR A 182 -21.09 2.74 -2.68
CA TYR A 182 -20.88 2.21 -4.03
C TYR A 182 -20.36 0.76 -3.94
N ASP A 183 -20.85 -0.14 -4.79
CA ASP A 183 -20.38 -1.53 -4.83
C ASP A 183 -19.23 -1.70 -5.84
N GLN A 184 -18.02 -1.84 -5.33
CA GLN A 184 -16.77 -2.01 -6.07
C GLN A 184 -16.41 -3.47 -6.34
N CYS A 185 -17.16 -4.44 -5.79
CA CYS A 185 -16.88 -5.85 -6.00
C CYS A 185 -17.02 -6.34 -7.46
N PRO A 186 -17.98 -5.84 -8.28
CA PRO A 186 -18.03 -6.19 -9.69
C PRO A 186 -16.74 -5.84 -10.45
N LEU A 187 -16.11 -4.71 -10.13
CA LEU A 187 -14.84 -4.32 -10.74
C LEU A 187 -13.70 -5.24 -10.30
N ALA A 188 -13.58 -5.54 -9.00
CA ALA A 188 -12.57 -6.48 -8.49
C ALA A 188 -12.70 -7.86 -9.17
N LEU A 189 -13.94 -8.33 -9.36
CA LEU A 189 -14.24 -9.58 -10.04
C LEU A 189 -13.87 -9.55 -11.52
N GLN A 190 -14.17 -8.45 -12.21
CA GLN A 190 -13.80 -8.24 -13.61
C GLN A 190 -12.28 -8.30 -13.80
N ILE A 191 -11.53 -7.55 -12.98
CA ILE A 191 -10.07 -7.52 -13.05
C ILE A 191 -9.49 -8.90 -12.76
N MET A 192 -9.98 -9.59 -11.72
CA MET A 192 -9.49 -10.94 -11.41
C MET A 192 -9.71 -11.90 -12.58
N LYS A 193 -10.89 -11.89 -13.21
CA LYS A 193 -11.17 -12.72 -14.40
C LYS A 193 -10.20 -12.45 -15.54
N GLN A 194 -9.79 -11.19 -15.71
CA GLN A 194 -8.86 -10.81 -16.78
C GLN A 194 -7.42 -11.28 -16.49
N ILE A 195 -6.99 -11.25 -15.23
CA ILE A 195 -5.62 -11.66 -14.87
C ILE A 195 -5.47 -13.15 -14.54
N GLU A 196 -6.57 -13.87 -14.28
CA GLU A 196 -6.55 -15.30 -13.91
C GLU A 196 -5.72 -16.18 -14.86
N PRO A 197 -5.74 -16.00 -16.19
CA PRO A 197 -4.91 -16.78 -17.09
C PRO A 197 -3.39 -16.59 -16.90
N LYS A 198 -2.97 -15.53 -16.20
CA LYS A 198 -1.57 -15.21 -15.88
C LYS A 198 -1.15 -15.73 -14.50
N ILE A 199 -2.09 -16.30 -13.74
CA ILE A 199 -1.85 -16.82 -12.40
C ILE A 199 -1.43 -18.31 -12.50
N PRO A 200 -0.26 -18.69 -11.95
CA PRO A 200 0.20 -20.08 -11.91
C PRO A 200 -0.57 -20.89 -10.86
#